data_AF-A0A9W9ZPC4-F1
#
_entry.id   AF-A0A9W9ZPC4-F1
#
_cell.length_a   1.000
_cell.length_b   1.000
_cell.length_c   1.000
_cell.angle_alpha   90.00
_cell.angle_beta   90.00
_cell.angle_gamma   90.00
#
_symmetry.space_group_name_H-M   'P 1'
#
loop_
_entity.id
_entity.type
_entity.pdbx_description
1 polymer ?
#
loop_
_entity_poly.entity_id
_entity_poly.type
_entity_poly.pdbx_seq_one_letter_code
_entity_poly.pdbx_strand_id
1 'polypeptide(L)'
;MYCAVKWGELFKIKSKDDMDQEILGALRRLFPGVDIPKPLESIYVYWEEGYRHIQRAGTHLSAFKVVDWAKRPFPGRDLFMVGEAYHPLRGWIEGALLSAHNALREGWNK
;
A
#
# COMPACT_ATOMS: atom_id res chain seq x y z
N MET A 1 -7.77 -10.45 -0.88
CA MET A 1 -7.30 -9.45 -1.86
C MET A 1 -7.39 -10.02 -3.29
N TYR A 2 -8.49 -10.70 -3.62
CA TYR A 2 -8.60 -11.52 -4.84
C TYR A 2 -8.56 -10.68 -6.12
N CYS A 3 -9.17 -9.49 -6.12
CA CYS A 3 -9.14 -8.59 -7.27
C CYS A 3 -7.72 -8.13 -7.63
N ALA A 4 -6.91 -7.72 -6.65
CA ALA A 4 -5.56 -7.22 -6.92
C ALA A 4 -4.67 -8.32 -7.51
N VAL A 5 -4.80 -9.57 -7.02
CA VAL A 5 -4.06 -10.71 -7.57
C VAL A 5 -4.50 -10.99 -9.01
N LYS A 6 -5.80 -11.08 -9.27
CA LYS A 6 -6.32 -11.29 -10.63
C LYS A 6 -5.84 -10.22 -11.63
N TRP A 7 -5.93 -8.95 -11.25
CA TRP A 7 -5.45 -7.84 -12.09
C TRP A 7 -3.93 -7.83 -12.24
N GLY A 8 -3.19 -8.20 -11.19
CA GLY A 8 -1.74 -8.35 -11.23
C GLY A 8 -1.29 -9.47 -12.15
N GLU A 9 -1.96 -10.62 -12.11
CA GLU A 9 -1.74 -11.73 -13.04
C GLU A 9 -2.01 -11.26 -14.46
N LEU A 10 -3.19 -10.70 -14.75
CA LEU A 10 -3.51 -10.16 -16.08
C LEU A 10 -2.44 -9.17 -16.56
N PHE A 11 -2.02 -8.24 -15.71
CA PHE A 11 -0.96 -7.28 -16.02
C PHE A 11 0.38 -7.94 -16.39
N LYS A 12 0.73 -9.07 -15.76
CA LYS A 12 1.99 -9.80 -16.03
C LYS A 12 1.98 -10.58 -17.34
N ILE A 13 0.82 -11.09 -17.77
CA ILE A 13 0.68 -11.94 -18.98
C ILE A 13 0.19 -11.18 -20.22
N LYS A 14 -0.45 -10.02 -20.05
CA LYS A 14 -1.06 -9.25 -21.14
C LYS A 14 -0.15 -8.16 -21.68
N SER A 15 -0.36 -7.79 -22.94
CA SER A 15 0.26 -6.59 -23.49
C SER A 15 -0.38 -5.33 -22.91
N LYS A 16 0.32 -4.20 -23.01
CA LYS A 16 -0.24 -2.89 -22.64
C LYS A 16 -1.53 -2.57 -23.41
N ASP A 17 -1.61 -2.94 -24.69
CA ASP A 17 -2.80 -2.72 -25.52
C ASP A 17 -4.00 -3.53 -25.03
N ASP A 18 -3.79 -4.79 -24.62
CA ASP A 18 -4.84 -5.61 -24.02
C ASP A 18 -5.36 -4.98 -22.71
N MET A 19 -4.45 -4.48 -21.86
CA MET A 19 -4.82 -3.79 -20.62
C MET A 19 -5.63 -2.52 -20.91
N ASP A 20 -5.22 -1.73 -21.90
CA ASP A 20 -5.95 -0.53 -22.34
C ASP A 20 -7.36 -0.86 -22.82
N GLN A 21 -7.53 -1.95 -23.59
CA GLN A 21 -8.84 -2.40 -24.05
C GLN A 21 -9.73 -2.86 -22.90
N GLU A 22 -9.21 -3.64 -21.95
CA GLU A 22 -9.96 -4.12 -20.79
C GLU A 22 -10.42 -2.96 -19.89
N ILE A 23 -9.54 -2.00 -19.61
CA ILE A 23 -9.87 -0.81 -18.81
C ILE A 23 -10.90 0.06 -19.54
N LEU A 24 -10.72 0.32 -20.84
CA LEU A 24 -11.68 1.11 -21.61
C LEU A 24 -13.06 0.42 -21.68
N GLY A 25 -13.09 -0.90 -21.85
CA GLY A 25 -14.31 -1.70 -21.81
C GLY A 25 -14.99 -1.68 -20.43
N ALA A 26 -14.21 -1.70 -19.34
CA ALA A 26 -14.76 -1.53 -17.99
C ALA A 26 -15.35 -0.13 -17.78
N LEU A 27 -14.66 0.92 -18.22
CA LEU A 27 -15.14 2.30 -18.12
C LEU A 27 -16.46 2.52 -18.87
N ARG A 28 -16.56 2.02 -20.11
CA ARG A 28 -17.81 2.13 -20.91
C ARG A 28 -19.00 1.42 -20.27
N ARG A 29 -18.77 0.33 -19.54
CA ARG A 29 -19.81 -0.37 -18.76
C ARG A 29 -20.21 0.40 -17.51
N LEU A 30 -19.26 1.05 -16.84
CA LEU A 30 -19.52 1.85 -15.63
C LEU A 30 -20.24 3.16 -15.94
N PHE A 31 -20.00 3.75 -17.12
CA PHE A 31 -20.56 5.03 -17.52
C PHE A 31 -21.36 4.91 -18.84
N PRO A 32 -22.55 4.27 -18.80
CA PRO A 32 -23.37 4.09 -19.99
C PRO A 32 -23.82 5.44 -20.57
N GLY A 33 -23.82 5.55 -21.90
CA GLY A 33 -24.22 6.76 -22.62
C GLY A 33 -23.16 7.86 -22.68
N VAL A 34 -21.99 7.65 -22.09
CA VAL A 34 -20.83 8.54 -22.21
C VAL A 34 -19.92 8.03 -23.33
N ASP A 35 -19.56 8.92 -24.27
CA ASP A 35 -18.52 8.61 -25.25
C ASP A 35 -17.14 8.78 -24.61
N ILE A 36 -16.52 7.66 -24.25
CA ILE A 36 -15.21 7.63 -23.61
C ILE A 36 -14.13 7.44 -24.69
N PRO A 37 -13.28 8.45 -24.93
CA PRO A 37 -12.24 8.38 -25.95
C PRO A 37 -11.10 7.44 -25.53
N LYS A 38 -10.27 7.04 -26.50
CA LYS A 38 -9.02 6.32 -26.23
C LYS A 38 -8.07 7.25 -25.44
N PRO A 39 -7.42 6.78 -24.36
CA PRO A 39 -6.44 7.58 -23.65
C PRO A 39 -5.22 7.89 -24.54
N LEU A 40 -4.62 9.07 -24.34
CA LEU A 40 -3.38 9.47 -25.03
C LEU A 40 -2.19 8.62 -24.58
N GLU A 41 -2.16 8.29 -23.28
CA GLU A 41 -1.15 7.47 -22.65
C GLU A 41 -1.76 6.74 -21.44
N SER A 42 -1.20 5.60 -21.07
CA SER A 42 -1.53 4.92 -19.82
C SER A 42 -0.31 4.21 -19.26
N ILE A 43 -0.22 4.22 -17.93
CA ILE A 43 0.83 3.57 -17.15
C ILE A 43 0.14 2.71 -16.11
N TYR A 44 0.59 1.47 -16.00
CA TYR A 44 0.08 0.51 -15.04
C TYR A 44 1.22 0.08 -14.14
N VAL A 45 0.96 0.07 -12.84
CA VAL A 45 1.92 -0.38 -11.82
C VAL A 45 1.25 -1.43 -10.97
N TYR A 46 1.88 -2.60 -10.89
CA TYR A 46 1.49 -3.65 -9.98
C TYR A 46 2.59 -3.87 -8.95
N TRP A 47 2.22 -3.76 -7.68
CA TRP A 47 3.11 -3.99 -6.55
C TRP A 47 3.01 -5.46 -6.16
N GLU A 48 3.92 -6.28 -6.68
CA GLU A 48 3.90 -7.75 -6.54
C GLU A 48 3.90 -8.20 -5.08
N GLU A 49 4.73 -7.57 -4.25
CA GLU A 49 4.81 -7.82 -2.81
C GLU A 49 3.72 -7.07 -2.00
N GLY A 50 2.79 -6.42 -2.70
CA GLY A 50 1.75 -5.59 -2.11
C GLY A 50 2.14 -4.12 -1.99
N TYR A 51 1.14 -3.24 -2.09
CA TYR A 51 1.33 -1.78 -2.04
C TYR A 51 1.11 -1.18 -0.65
N ARG A 52 0.60 -1.97 0.29
CA ARG A 52 0.30 -1.53 1.66
C ARG A 52 0.28 -2.71 2.63
N HIS A 53 0.51 -2.43 3.90
CA HIS A 53 0.41 -3.43 4.95
C HIS A 53 -0.96 -3.42 5.60
N ILE A 54 -1.56 -4.60 5.80
CA ILE A 54 -2.81 -4.75 6.57
C ILE A 54 -2.55 -5.75 7.68
N GLN A 55 -3.01 -5.44 8.88
CA GLN A 55 -2.91 -6.37 9.99
C GLN A 55 -3.80 -7.58 9.73
N ARG A 56 -3.22 -8.79 9.82
CA ARG A 56 -3.98 -10.03 9.69
C ARG A 56 -5.08 -10.08 10.73
N ALA A 57 -6.32 -10.29 10.31
CA ALA A 57 -7.46 -10.47 11.21
C ALA A 57 -7.23 -11.66 12.16
N GLY A 58 -7.72 -11.54 13.40
CA GLY A 58 -7.59 -12.59 14.42
C GLY A 58 -6.20 -12.72 15.05
N THR A 59 -5.25 -11.82 14.74
CA THR A 59 -3.98 -11.76 15.46
C THR A 59 -4.18 -11.29 16.91
N HIS A 60 -3.34 -11.80 17.82
CA HIS A 60 -3.34 -11.44 19.24
C HIS A 60 -2.55 -10.14 19.54
N LEU A 61 -1.85 -9.60 18.55
CA LEU A 61 -1.13 -8.33 18.68
C LEU A 61 -2.03 -7.18 18.26
N SER A 62 -2.08 -6.08 19.02
CA SER A 62 -2.73 -4.86 18.56
C SER A 62 -1.77 -4.05 17.68
N ALA A 63 -2.30 -3.19 16.81
CA ALA A 63 -1.49 -2.23 16.05
C ALA A 63 -0.63 -1.35 16.98
N PHE A 64 -1.18 -0.94 18.12
CA PHE A 64 -0.46 -0.15 19.12
C PHE A 64 0.72 -0.90 19.74
N LYS A 65 0.58 -2.22 20.01
CA LYS A 65 1.71 -3.03 20.47
C LYS A 65 2.84 -3.08 19.45
N VAL A 66 2.51 -3.12 18.16
CA VAL A 66 3.51 -3.07 17.08
C VAL A 66 4.20 -1.70 17.05
N VAL A 67 3.46 -0.62 17.23
CA VAL A 67 4.02 0.74 17.31
C VAL A 67 4.99 0.87 18.46
N ASP A 68 4.61 0.40 19.65
CA ASP A 68 5.46 0.50 20.84
C ASP A 68 6.72 -0.35 20.70
N TRP A 69 6.60 -1.56 20.15
CA TRP A 69 7.76 -2.38 19.80
C TRP A 69 8.66 -1.70 18.77
N ALA A 70 8.10 -1.06 17.74
CA ALA A 70 8.84 -0.41 16.66
C ALA A 70 9.71 0.77 17.14
N LYS A 71 9.31 1.44 18.23
CA LYS A 71 10.10 2.51 18.87
C LYS A 71 11.42 2.01 19.46
N ARG A 72 11.50 0.76 19.94
CA ARG A 72 12.75 0.21 20.48
C ARG A 72 12.75 -1.33 20.39
N PRO A 73 12.83 -1.90 19.17
CA PRO A 73 12.72 -3.35 18.96
C PRO A 73 13.84 -4.15 19.64
N PHE A 74 15.03 -3.54 19.81
CA PHE A 74 16.19 -4.13 20.46
C PHE A 74 16.71 -3.21 21.56
N PRO A 75 16.36 -3.46 22.84
CA PRO A 75 16.84 -2.66 23.96
C PRO A 75 18.37 -2.55 24.00
N GLY A 76 18.89 -1.36 24.30
CA GLY A 76 20.34 -1.09 24.35
C GLY A 76 21.00 -0.84 23.00
N ARG A 77 20.23 -0.80 21.90
CA ARG A 77 20.71 -0.38 20.58
C ARG A 77 19.89 0.80 20.07
N ASP A 78 20.55 1.73 19.40
CA ASP A 78 19.89 2.83 18.67
C ASP A 78 19.40 2.34 17.30
N LEU A 79 18.49 1.36 17.35
CA LEU A 79 17.81 0.82 16.18
C LEU A 79 16.30 0.98 16.36
N PHE A 80 15.65 1.51 15.33
CA PHE A 80 14.23 1.86 15.31
C PHE A 80 13.59 1.31 14.03
N MET A 81 12.33 0.88 14.10
CA MET A 81 11.56 0.50 12.92
C MET A 81 10.66 1.67 12.51
N VAL A 82 10.79 2.12 11.27
CA VAL A 82 9.99 3.21 10.71
C VAL A 82 9.38 2.79 9.39
N GLY A 83 8.25 3.39 9.04
CA GLY A 83 7.50 3.09 7.83
C GLY A 83 6.02 2.90 8.11
N GLU A 84 5.23 2.96 7.04
CA GLU A 84 3.76 2.88 7.08
C GLU A 84 3.26 1.62 7.81
N ALA A 85 3.99 0.51 7.75
CA ALA A 85 3.65 -0.75 8.41
C ALA A 85 3.62 -0.66 9.95
N TYR A 86 4.36 0.29 10.53
CA TYR A 86 4.63 0.41 11.97
C TYR A 86 3.79 1.49 12.65
N HIS A 87 2.70 1.94 12.03
CA HIS A 87 1.73 2.87 12.61
C HIS A 87 0.28 2.41 12.40
N PRO A 88 -0.70 2.79 13.25
CA PRO A 88 -2.10 2.40 13.04
C PRO A 88 -2.71 3.03 11.78
N LEU A 89 -2.21 4.20 11.35
CA LEU A 89 -2.55 4.84 10.07
C LEU A 89 -1.84 4.20 8.86
N ARG A 90 -1.69 2.88 8.90
CA ARG A 90 -1.19 2.08 7.77
C ARG A 90 -2.07 2.29 6.53
N GLY A 91 -1.46 2.24 5.36
CA GLY A 91 -2.01 2.53 4.05
C GLY A 91 -1.81 3.98 3.61
N TRP A 92 -1.26 4.83 4.48
CA TRP A 92 -1.14 6.26 4.27
C TRP A 92 0.26 6.77 4.60
N ILE A 93 0.67 7.85 3.93
CA ILE A 93 1.95 8.51 4.19
C ILE A 93 2.06 9.01 5.63
N GLU A 94 0.94 9.40 6.23
CA GLU A 94 0.85 9.84 7.63
C GLU A 94 1.36 8.77 8.61
N GLY A 95 1.10 7.49 8.34
CA GLY A 95 1.65 6.39 9.15
C GLY A 95 3.18 6.32 9.09
N ALA A 96 3.76 6.55 7.92
CA ALA A 96 5.22 6.61 7.77
C ALA A 96 5.82 7.83 8.49
N LEU A 97 5.20 9.00 8.36
CA LEU A 97 5.65 10.22 9.04
C LEU A 97 5.60 10.09 10.56
N LEU A 98 4.48 9.59 11.10
CA LEU A 98 4.31 9.44 12.55
C LEU A 98 5.20 8.35 13.14
N SER A 99 5.45 7.24 12.44
CA SER A 99 6.43 6.24 12.89
C SER A 99 7.86 6.79 12.91
N ALA A 100 8.25 7.58 11.91
CA ALA A 100 9.54 8.28 11.89
C ALA A 100 9.66 9.30 13.04
N HIS A 101 8.61 10.08 13.28
CA HIS A 101 8.55 11.01 14.40
C HIS A 101 8.63 10.29 15.76
N ASN A 102 7.98 9.14 15.92
CA ASN A 102 8.11 8.33 17.13
C ASN A 102 9.57 7.88 17.37
N ALA A 103 10.29 7.46 16.33
CA ALA A 103 11.70 7.10 16.43
C ALA A 103 12.58 8.30 16.81
N LEU A 104 12.33 9.48 16.23
CA LEU A 104 13.06 10.71 16.56
C LEU A 104 12.86 11.13 18.02
N ARG A 105 11.62 11.05 18.52
CA ARG A 105 11.30 11.33 19.92
C ARG A 105 11.94 10.35 20.87
N GLU A 106 11.86 9.06 20.57
CA GLU A 106 12.38 7.99 21.43
C GLU A 106 13.91 7.97 21.48
N GLY A 107 14.59 8.22 20.35
CA GLY A 107 16.04 8.18 20.26
C GLY A 107 16.73 9.49 20.66
N TRP A 108 16.10 10.63 20.36
CA TRP A 108 16.76 11.94 20.44
C TRP A 108 15.94 13.03 21.14
N ASN A 109 14.74 12.71 21.65
CA ASN A 109 13.83 13.66 22.28
C ASN A 109 13.57 14.91 21.42
N LYS A 110 13.49 14.71 20.09
CA LYS A 110 13.22 15.74 19.08
C LYS A 110 11.79 15.68 18.58
#